data_AF-A0A6I7NL91-F1
#
_entry.id   AF-A0A6I7NL91-F1
#
_cell.length_a   1.000
_cell.length_b   1.000
_cell.length_c   1.000
_cell.angle_alpha   90.00
_cell.angle_beta   90.00
_cell.angle_gamma   90.00
#
_symmetry.space_group_name_H-M   'P 1'
#
loop_
_entity.id
_entity.type
_entity.pdbx_description
1 polymer ?
#
loop_
_entity_poly.entity_id
_entity_poly.type
_entity_poly.pdbx_seq_one_letter_code
_entity_poly.pdbx_strand_id
1 'polypeptide(L)'
;MKRRFLLAAETFNYSFDKYADKLEMRAERFTRLMPGDIDILDKADRENWTLEQLAGKLNVAPEEADILRGQYEKAKKIIDAPTPAESFRRGVRYSILHAMDEGLKSDTDLEKLVVQICYRAADLSYLLDLRDQKLSEYSEELREVPYDLM
;
A
#
# COMPACT_ATOMS: atom_id res chain seq x y z
N MET A 1 4.49 -5.25 12.91
CA MET A 1 3.09 -5.46 12.49
C MET A 1 2.99 -6.70 11.58
N LYS A 2 1.89 -7.47 11.59
CA LYS A 2 1.71 -8.64 10.70
C LYS A 2 1.37 -8.21 9.26
N ARG A 3 1.75 -9.01 8.24
CA ARG A 3 1.47 -8.77 6.80
C ARG A 3 0.05 -8.32 6.50
N ARG A 4 -0.95 -9.00 7.06
CA ARG A 4 -2.38 -8.68 6.87
C ARG A 4 -2.71 -7.22 7.20
N PHE A 5 -2.12 -6.66 8.26
CA PHE A 5 -2.37 -5.27 8.65
C PHE A 5 -1.57 -4.28 7.80
N LEU A 6 -0.39 -4.65 7.31
CA LEU A 6 0.35 -3.84 6.33
C LEU A 6 -0.43 -3.75 5.01
N LEU A 7 -1.00 -4.88 4.55
CA LEU A 7 -1.89 -4.89 3.38
C LEU A 7 -3.12 -4.03 3.61
N ALA A 8 -3.73 -4.08 4.79
CA ALA A 8 -4.87 -3.24 5.13
C ALA A 8 -4.48 -1.75 5.12
N ALA A 9 -3.37 -1.39 5.76
CA ALA A 9 -2.87 -0.02 5.77
C ALA A 9 -2.67 0.50 4.33
N GLU A 10 -1.97 -0.28 3.51
CA GLU A 10 -1.68 0.10 2.12
C GLU A 10 -2.94 0.17 1.25
N THR A 11 -3.82 -0.83 1.32
CA THR A 11 -5.06 -0.90 0.51
C THR A 11 -5.98 0.28 0.81
N PHE A 12 -6.03 0.72 2.08
CA PHE A 12 -6.89 1.80 2.53
C PHE A 12 -6.17 3.14 2.73
N ASN A 13 -4.97 3.31 2.15
CA ASN A 13 -4.19 4.55 2.13
C ASN A 13 -3.85 5.13 3.51
N TYR A 14 -3.44 4.28 4.45
CA TYR A 14 -2.85 4.67 5.73
C TYR A 14 -1.36 4.40 5.74
N SER A 15 -0.58 5.35 6.27
CA SER A 15 0.81 5.07 6.62
C SER A 15 0.89 4.03 7.76
N PHE A 16 1.96 3.24 7.78
CA PHE A 16 2.06 2.07 8.65
C PHE A 16 2.16 2.44 10.13
N ASP A 17 2.86 3.53 10.44
CA ASP A 17 2.95 4.11 11.78
C ASP A 17 1.56 4.49 12.31
N LYS A 18 0.79 5.26 11.52
CA LYS A 18 -0.56 5.67 11.88
C LYS A 18 -1.50 4.47 12.02
N TYR A 19 -1.38 3.48 11.14
CA TYR A 19 -2.18 2.27 11.25
C TYR A 19 -1.82 1.49 12.54
N ALA A 20 -0.54 1.44 12.91
CA ALA A 20 -0.08 0.81 14.15
C ALA A 20 -0.70 1.48 15.38
N ASP A 21 -0.68 2.81 15.45
CA ASP A 21 -1.32 3.56 16.54
C ASP A 21 -2.81 3.22 16.66
N LYS A 22 -3.52 3.10 15.54
CA LYS A 22 -4.95 2.73 15.55
C LYS A 22 -5.21 1.29 16.00
N LEU A 23 -4.28 0.37 15.75
CA LEU A 23 -4.36 -0.99 16.27
C LEU A 23 -4.22 -1.00 17.80
N GLU A 24 -3.34 -0.17 18.36
CA GLU A 24 -3.16 -0.05 19.82
C GLU A 24 -4.41 0.52 20.49
N MET A 25 -5.07 1.48 19.83
CA MET A 25 -6.36 2.04 20.26
C MET A 25 -7.54 1.05 20.15
N ARG A 26 -7.31 -0.14 19.56
CA ARG A 26 -8.32 -1.20 19.36
C ARG A 26 -9.57 -0.75 18.61
N ALA A 27 -9.45 0.26 17.74
CA ALA A 27 -10.56 0.71 16.94
C ALA A 27 -11.02 -0.41 15.98
N GLU A 28 -12.30 -0.78 16.04
CA GLU A 28 -12.86 -1.96 15.35
C GLU A 28 -12.59 -1.97 13.84
N ARG A 29 -12.62 -0.78 13.22
CA ARG A 29 -12.30 -0.60 11.80
C ARG A 29 -10.92 -1.15 11.44
N PHE A 30 -9.92 -0.91 12.29
CA PHE A 30 -8.52 -1.25 12.04
C PHE A 30 -8.16 -2.65 12.54
N THR A 31 -8.85 -3.15 13.57
CA THR A 31 -8.57 -4.48 14.14
C THR A 31 -9.36 -5.60 13.49
N ARG A 32 -10.55 -5.32 12.96
CA ARG A 32 -11.50 -6.33 12.47
C ARG A 32 -11.96 -6.09 11.04
N LEU A 33 -12.51 -4.91 10.73
CA LEU A 33 -13.19 -4.69 9.45
C LEU A 33 -12.20 -4.66 8.27
N MET A 34 -11.27 -3.71 8.26
CA MET A 34 -10.29 -3.59 7.17
C MET A 34 -9.43 -4.85 7.00
N PRO A 35 -8.88 -5.45 8.08
CA PRO A 35 -8.17 -6.71 7.92
C PRO A 35 -9.09 -7.85 7.44
N GLY A 36 -10.39 -7.83 7.77
CA GLY A 36 -11.38 -8.78 7.29
C GLY A 36 -11.60 -8.67 5.79
N ASP A 37 -11.69 -7.44 5.27
CA ASP A 37 -11.78 -7.17 3.83
C ASP A 37 -10.53 -7.68 3.10
N ILE A 38 -9.35 -7.52 3.69
CA ILE A 38 -8.10 -8.10 3.16
C ILE A 38 -8.17 -9.62 3.07
N ASP A 39 -8.74 -10.32 4.06
CA ASP A 39 -8.88 -11.78 4.00
C ASP A 39 -9.81 -12.20 2.84
N ILE A 40 -10.87 -11.41 2.59
CA ILE A 40 -11.80 -11.64 1.48
C ILE A 40 -11.11 -11.40 0.14
N LEU A 41 -10.37 -10.29 0.00
CA LEU A 41 -9.63 -9.93 -1.21
C LEU A 41 -8.53 -10.96 -1.52
N ASP A 42 -7.75 -11.37 -0.51
CA ASP A 42 -6.70 -12.39 -0.63
C ASP A 42 -7.27 -13.77 -1.00
N LYS A 43 -8.47 -14.10 -0.52
CA LYS A 43 -9.19 -15.31 -0.95
C LYS A 43 -9.69 -15.19 -2.39
N ALA A 44 -10.30 -14.06 -2.74
CA ALA A 44 -10.84 -13.81 -4.08
C ALA A 44 -9.75 -13.87 -5.16
N ASP A 45 -8.57 -13.31 -4.89
CA ASP A 45 -7.39 -13.37 -5.76
C ASP A 45 -6.92 -14.81 -5.99
N ARG A 46 -6.78 -15.61 -4.91
CA ARG A 46 -6.35 -17.02 -5.00
C ARG A 46 -7.36 -17.91 -5.71
N GLU A 47 -8.64 -17.66 -5.54
CA GLU A 47 -9.73 -18.47 -6.08
C GLU A 47 -10.29 -17.91 -7.40
N ASN A 48 -9.72 -16.82 -7.93
CA ASN A 48 -10.17 -16.13 -9.15
C ASN A 48 -11.68 -15.81 -9.16
N TRP A 49 -12.17 -15.21 -8.07
CA TRP A 49 -13.59 -14.86 -7.97
C TRP A 49 -14.02 -13.81 -8.99
N THR A 50 -15.25 -13.93 -9.47
CA THR A 50 -15.87 -12.88 -10.30
C THR A 50 -16.08 -11.61 -9.49
N LEU A 51 -16.32 -10.49 -10.19
CA LEU A 51 -16.54 -9.21 -9.52
C LEU A 51 -17.81 -9.25 -8.65
N GLU A 52 -18.85 -9.93 -9.10
CA GLU A 52 -20.13 -10.08 -8.39
C GLU A 52 -19.96 -10.91 -7.11
N GLN A 53 -19.14 -11.98 -7.17
CA GLN A 53 -18.82 -12.78 -6.01
C GLN A 53 -18.06 -11.96 -4.95
N LEU A 54 -17.08 -11.17 -5.41
CA LEU A 54 -16.31 -10.30 -4.53
C LEU A 54 -17.20 -9.22 -3.90
N ALA A 55 -17.99 -8.51 -4.70
CA ALA A 55 -18.92 -7.48 -4.25
C ALA A 55 -19.91 -8.01 -3.21
N GLY A 56 -20.50 -9.18 -3.46
CA GLY A 56 -21.42 -9.83 -2.53
C GLY A 56 -20.76 -10.24 -1.20
N LYS A 57 -19.45 -10.53 -1.19
CA LYS A 57 -18.71 -10.89 0.04
C LYS A 57 -18.23 -9.68 0.83
N LEU A 58 -17.83 -8.62 0.13
CA LEU A 58 -17.47 -7.33 0.72
C LEU A 58 -18.71 -6.50 1.11
N ASN A 59 -19.90 -6.86 0.62
CA ASN A 59 -21.15 -6.12 0.82
C ASN A 59 -21.05 -4.67 0.31
N VAL A 60 -20.53 -4.52 -0.91
CA VAL A 60 -20.32 -3.24 -1.61
C VAL A 60 -20.85 -3.34 -3.04
N ALA A 61 -20.93 -2.22 -3.75
CA ALA A 61 -21.28 -2.22 -5.17
C ALA A 61 -20.16 -2.88 -6.02
N PRO A 62 -20.46 -3.49 -7.19
CA PRO A 62 -19.44 -4.05 -8.08
C PRO A 62 -18.33 -3.07 -8.44
N GLU A 63 -18.66 -1.80 -8.65
CA GLU A 63 -17.70 -0.75 -8.98
C GLU A 63 -16.72 -0.49 -7.81
N GLU A 64 -17.24 -0.47 -6.58
CA GLU A 64 -16.42 -0.33 -5.37
C GLU A 64 -15.55 -1.56 -5.14
N ALA A 65 -16.07 -2.77 -5.41
CA ALA A 65 -15.30 -4.01 -5.33
C ALA A 65 -14.14 -4.04 -6.34
N ASP A 66 -14.33 -3.49 -7.53
CA ASP A 66 -13.30 -3.43 -8.56
C ASP A 66 -12.18 -2.46 -8.16
N ILE A 67 -12.55 -1.30 -7.62
CA ILE A 67 -11.60 -0.33 -7.06
C ILE A 67 -10.78 -0.98 -5.93
N LEU A 68 -11.45 -1.65 -4.99
CA LEU A 68 -10.78 -2.33 -3.87
C LEU A 68 -9.86 -3.46 -4.33
N ARG A 69 -10.26 -4.22 -5.35
CA ARG A 69 -9.41 -5.24 -5.98
C ARG A 69 -8.16 -4.61 -6.56
N GLY A 70 -8.29 -3.54 -7.33
CA GLY A 70 -7.16 -2.83 -7.92
C GLY A 70 -6.22 -2.23 -6.86
N GLN A 71 -6.77 -1.68 -5.77
CA GLN A 71 -5.98 -1.18 -4.64
C GLN A 71 -5.23 -2.31 -3.93
N TYR A 72 -5.89 -3.43 -3.68
CA TYR A 72 -5.29 -4.62 -3.05
C TYR A 72 -4.17 -5.21 -3.89
N GLU A 73 -4.34 -5.31 -5.21
CA GLU A 73 -3.28 -5.83 -6.10
C GLU A 73 -2.02 -4.94 -6.07
N LYS A 74 -2.19 -3.62 -6.05
CA LYS A 74 -1.08 -2.67 -5.88
C LYS A 74 -0.44 -2.83 -4.51
N ALA A 75 -1.26 -2.92 -3.46
CA ALA A 75 -0.79 -3.11 -2.09
C ALA A 75 0.04 -4.40 -1.95
N LYS A 76 -0.42 -5.50 -2.53
CA LYS A 76 0.30 -6.78 -2.56
C LYS A 76 1.66 -6.65 -3.22
N LYS A 77 1.75 -5.95 -4.36
CA LYS A 77 3.02 -5.71 -5.06
C LYS A 77 4.00 -4.89 -4.21
N ILE A 78 3.52 -3.96 -3.38
CA ILE A 78 4.36 -3.18 -2.47
C ILE A 78 4.81 -4.04 -1.29
N ILE A 79 3.85 -4.60 -0.53
CA ILE A 79 4.12 -5.32 0.72
C ILE A 79 4.93 -6.60 0.50
N ASP A 80 4.72 -7.31 -0.61
CA ASP A 80 5.42 -8.55 -0.95
C ASP A 80 6.68 -8.30 -1.79
N ALA A 81 7.15 -7.05 -1.88
CA ALA A 81 8.44 -6.77 -2.52
C ALA A 81 9.59 -7.51 -1.82
N PRO A 82 10.64 -7.92 -2.57
CA PRO A 82 11.73 -8.73 -2.02
C PRO A 82 12.53 -8.02 -0.92
N THR A 83 12.55 -6.68 -0.94
CA THR A 83 13.29 -5.85 0.02
C THR A 83 12.45 -4.63 0.45
N PRO A 84 12.76 -4.00 1.60
CA PRO A 84 12.17 -2.72 1.99
C PRO A 84 12.41 -1.61 0.93
N ALA A 85 13.58 -1.60 0.29
CA ALA A 85 13.89 -0.61 -0.74
C ALA A 85 13.02 -0.78 -1.99
N GLU A 86 12.83 -2.01 -2.48
CA GLU A 86 11.93 -2.25 -3.61
C GLU A 86 10.46 -2.01 -3.23
N SER A 87 10.06 -2.30 -1.99
CA SER A 87 8.74 -1.90 -1.45
C SER A 87 8.56 -0.39 -1.56
N PHE A 88 9.54 0.39 -1.07
CA PHE A 88 9.53 1.85 -1.15
C PHE A 88 9.47 2.36 -2.59
N ARG A 89 10.32 1.84 -3.49
CA ARG A 89 10.35 2.22 -4.91
C ARG A 89 9.01 1.95 -5.59
N ARG A 90 8.39 0.80 -5.33
CA ARG A 90 7.03 0.48 -5.83
C ARG A 90 5.98 1.42 -5.28
N GLY A 91 6.02 1.72 -3.98
CA GLY A 91 5.11 2.67 -3.33
C GLY A 91 5.19 4.05 -3.95
N VAL A 92 6.41 4.60 -4.10
CA VAL A 92 6.65 5.90 -4.76
C VAL A 92 6.14 5.88 -6.21
N ARG A 93 6.46 4.83 -6.97
CA ARG A 93 6.00 4.69 -8.35
C ARG A 93 4.47 4.72 -8.44
N TYR A 94 3.77 3.98 -7.58
CA TYR A 94 2.31 3.98 -7.58
C TYR A 94 1.71 5.32 -7.13
N SER A 95 2.33 6.02 -6.17
CA SER A 95 1.92 7.37 -5.79
C SER A 95 2.06 8.35 -6.96
N ILE A 96 3.16 8.28 -7.73
CA ILE A 96 3.36 9.11 -8.93
C ILE A 96 2.33 8.76 -10.01
N LEU A 97 2.14 7.47 -10.31
CA LEU A 97 1.16 7.03 -11.32
C LEU A 97 -0.26 7.47 -10.97
N HIS A 98 -0.64 7.40 -9.70
CA HIS A 98 -1.94 7.89 -9.24
C HIS A 98 -2.08 9.41 -9.42
N ALA A 99 -1.07 10.19 -9.03
CA ALA A 99 -1.07 11.63 -9.24
C ALA A 99 -1.12 12.02 -10.73
N MET A 100 -0.46 11.24 -11.60
CA MET A 100 -0.54 11.42 -13.05
C MET A 100 -1.96 11.16 -13.59
N ASP A 101 -2.63 10.13 -13.08
CA ASP A 101 -4.00 9.77 -13.46
C ASP A 101 -5.02 10.84 -13.01
N GLU A 102 -4.88 11.39 -11.80
CA GLU A 102 -5.71 12.51 -11.31
C GLU A 102 -5.42 13.83 -12.05
N GLY A 103 -4.20 13.96 -12.58
CA GLY A 103 -3.70 15.12 -13.29
C GLY A 103 -3.04 16.13 -12.35
N LEU A 104 -1.70 16.19 -12.40
CA LEU A 104 -0.87 17.18 -11.72
C LEU A 104 -1.02 18.58 -12.36
N LYS A 105 -2.13 19.25 -12.09
CA LYS A 105 -2.53 20.50 -12.78
C LYS A 105 -2.21 21.77 -12.00
N SER A 106 -1.84 21.64 -10.73
CA SER A 106 -1.61 22.76 -9.83
C SER A 106 -0.51 22.48 -8.82
N ASP A 107 0.03 23.54 -8.21
CA ASP A 107 0.98 23.42 -7.09
C ASP A 107 0.36 22.65 -5.92
N THR A 108 -0.95 22.78 -5.69
CA THR A 108 -1.66 22.00 -4.66
C THR A 108 -1.59 20.50 -4.95
N ASP A 109 -1.69 20.09 -6.21
CA ASP A 109 -1.61 18.67 -6.58
C ASP A 109 -0.17 18.14 -6.48
N LEU A 110 0.81 18.99 -6.80
CA LEU A 110 2.22 18.69 -6.53
C LEU A 110 2.47 18.49 -5.04
N GLU A 111 1.97 19.38 -4.17
CA GLU A 111 2.12 19.27 -2.72
C GLU A 111 1.46 17.99 -2.16
N LYS A 112 0.30 17.60 -2.69
CA LYS A 112 -0.30 16.30 -2.34
C LYS A 112 0.63 15.13 -2.69
N LEU A 113 1.23 15.13 -3.88
CA LEU A 113 2.19 14.10 -4.28
C LEU A 113 3.42 14.09 -3.37
N VAL A 114 3.97 15.26 -3.03
CA VAL A 114 5.08 15.38 -2.08
C VAL A 114 4.72 14.77 -0.73
N VAL A 115 3.53 15.08 -0.20
CA VAL A 115 3.03 14.48 1.05
C VAL A 115 2.95 12.95 0.95
N GLN A 116 2.48 12.41 -0.17
CA GLN A 116 2.45 10.95 -0.37
C GLN A 116 3.86 10.34 -0.38
N ILE A 117 4.83 10.98 -1.03
CA ILE A 117 6.22 10.52 -1.03
C ILE A 117 6.81 10.57 0.39
N CYS A 118 6.51 11.61 1.16
CA CYS A 118 6.92 11.69 2.57
C CYS A 118 6.31 10.56 3.41
N TYR A 119 5.05 10.19 3.18
CA TYR A 119 4.47 9.00 3.82
C TYR A 119 5.19 7.71 3.42
N ARG A 120 5.60 7.57 2.15
CA ARG A 120 6.42 6.40 1.74
C ARG A 120 7.76 6.34 2.46
N ALA A 121 8.40 7.48 2.71
CA ALA A 121 9.65 7.51 3.47
C ALA A 121 9.43 7.10 4.94
N ALA A 122 8.32 7.54 5.56
CA ALA A 122 7.94 7.11 6.90
C ALA A 122 7.62 5.61 6.96
N ASP A 123 6.89 5.08 5.97
CA ASP A 123 6.60 3.65 5.84
C ASP A 123 7.88 2.81 5.70
N LEU A 124 8.86 3.29 4.92
CA LEU A 124 10.17 2.65 4.82
C LEU A 124 10.88 2.60 6.18
N SER A 125 10.92 3.72 6.90
CA SER A 125 11.51 3.77 8.25
C SER A 125 10.84 2.75 9.17
N TYR A 126 9.50 2.71 9.17
CA TYR A 126 8.74 1.77 9.99
C TYR A 126 9.04 0.30 9.63
N LEU A 127 9.14 -0.02 8.33
CA LEU A 127 9.51 -1.37 7.89
C LEU A 127 10.93 -1.77 8.31
N LEU A 128 11.88 -0.83 8.26
CA LEU A 128 13.26 -1.05 8.69
C LEU A 128 13.32 -1.31 10.21
N ASP A 129 12.62 -0.50 11.01
CA ASP A 129 12.52 -0.67 12.46
C ASP A 129 11.91 -2.02 12.82
N LEU A 130 10.85 -2.45 12.12
CA LEU A 130 10.22 -3.76 12.33
C LEU A 130 11.15 -4.94 12.05
N ARG A 131 12.18 -4.76 11.21
CA ARG A 131 13.12 -5.80 10.79
C ARG A 131 14.48 -5.68 11.47
N ASP A 132 14.69 -4.66 12.32
CA ASP A 132 15.98 -4.31 12.90
C ASP A 132 17.08 -4.09 11.82
N GLN A 133 16.73 -3.36 10.77
CA GLN A 133 17.59 -3.09 9.60
C GLN A 133 17.87 -1.59 9.47
N LYS A 134 18.99 -1.24 8.82
CA LYS A 134 19.37 0.16 8.58
C LYS A 134 19.16 0.56 7.13
N LEU A 135 18.79 1.82 6.90
CA LEU A 135 18.68 2.39 5.55
C LEU A 135 19.99 2.26 4.75
N SER A 136 21.13 2.34 5.43
CA SER A 136 22.46 2.20 4.82
C SER A 136 22.66 0.85 4.12
N GLU A 137 22.00 -0.21 4.58
CA GLU A 137 22.07 -1.55 3.99
C GLU A 137 21.45 -1.60 2.58
N TYR A 138 20.60 -0.63 2.26
CA TYR A 138 19.85 -0.56 1.00
C TYR A 138 20.26 0.60 0.09
N SER A 139 21.37 1.27 0.39
CA SER A 139 21.77 2.50 -0.32
C SER A 139 22.05 2.28 -1.81
N GLU A 140 22.60 1.12 -2.18
CA GLU A 140 22.85 0.79 -3.59
C GLU A 140 21.54 0.54 -4.36
N GLU A 141 20.65 -0.27 -3.81
CA GLU A 141 19.34 -0.59 -4.39
C GLU A 141 18.45 0.66 -4.55
N LEU A 142 18.50 1.59 -3.59
CA LEU A 142 17.78 2.86 -3.69
C LEU A 142 18.34 3.78 -4.78
N ARG A 143 19.64 3.67 -5.10
CA ARG A 143 20.31 4.44 -6.16
C ARG A 143 20.33 3.73 -7.50
N GLU A 144 19.83 2.50 -7.58
CA GLU A 144 19.82 1.72 -8.81
C GLU A 144 19.02 2.45 -9.89
N VAL A 145 19.68 2.69 -11.02
CA VAL A 145 19.09 3.27 -12.22
C VAL A 145 18.78 2.13 -13.19
N PRO A 146 17.54 1.97 -13.66
CA PRO A 146 17.19 1.00 -14.69
C PRO A 146 18.09 1.15 -15.92
N TYR A 147 18.53 0.02 -16.50
CA TYR A 147 19.46 0.00 -17.63
C TYR A 147 18.96 0.78 -18.86
N ASP A 148 17.65 0.81 -19.05
CA ASP A 148 16.95 1.54 -20.12
C ASP A 148 16.89 3.06 -19.90
N LEU A 149 17.32 3.56 -18.74
CA LEU A 149 17.39 4.99 -18.40
C LEU A 149 18.83 5.52 -18.31
N MET A 150 19.83 4.68 -18.58
CA MET A 150 21.27 5.05 -18.66
C MET A 150 21.68 5.39 -20.09
#